data_AF-A0A945MK37-F1
#
_entry.id   AF-A0A945MK37-F1
#
_cell.length_a   1.000
_cell.length_b   1.000
_cell.length_c   1.000
_cell.angle_alpha   90.00
_cell.angle_beta   90.00
_cell.angle_gamma   90.00
#
_symmetry.space_group_name_H-M   'P 1'
#
loop_
_entity.id
_entity.type
_entity.pdbx_description
1 polymer ?
#
loop_
_entity_poly.entity_id
_entity_poly.type
_entity_poly.pdbx_seq_one_letter_code
_entity_poly.pdbx_strand_id
1 'polypeptide(L)' 'ARVVIEDWRQHYNEERPHSRLGYLSPEGFLANQKVSP' A
#
# COMPACT_ATOMS: atom_id res chain seq x y z
N ALA A 1 -0.98 -23.41 6.72
CA ALA A 1 -2.08 -22.53 6.30
C ALA A 1 -1.85 -21.03 6.57
N ARG A 2 -1.03 -20.60 7.57
CA ARG A 2 -0.78 -19.17 7.85
C ARG A 2 -0.03 -18.41 6.74
N VAL A 3 0.97 -19.03 6.14
CA VAL A 3 1.85 -18.40 5.13
C VAL A 3 1.07 -17.85 3.93
N VAL A 4 0.07 -18.58 3.44
CA VAL A 4 -0.72 -18.17 2.27
C VAL A 4 -1.61 -16.96 2.56
N ILE A 5 -2.08 -16.82 3.81
CA ILE A 5 -2.93 -15.70 4.22
C ILE A 5 -2.09 -14.43 4.39
N GLU A 6 -0.87 -14.57 4.93
CA GLU A 6 0.06 -13.45 5.09
C GLU A 6 0.56 -12.92 3.75
N ASP A 7 0.92 -13.83 2.83
CA ASP A 7 1.31 -13.49 1.46
C ASP A 7 0.18 -12.75 0.72
N TRP A 8 -1.03 -13.31 0.75
CA TRP A 8 -2.21 -12.66 0.17
C TRP A 8 -2.50 -11.30 0.81
N ARG A 9 -2.38 -11.19 2.14
CA ARG A 9 -2.61 -9.94 2.86
C ARG A 9 -1.57 -8.88 2.51
N GLN A 10 -0.30 -9.26 2.34
CA GLN A 10 0.76 -8.33 1.99
C GLN A 10 0.55 -7.82 0.57
N HIS A 11 0.36 -8.74 -0.39
CA HIS A 11 0.08 -8.39 -1.79
C HIS A 11 -1.16 -7.50 -1.93
N TYR A 12 -2.26 -7.89 -1.28
CA TYR A 12 -3.51 -7.14 -1.31
C TYR A 12 -3.39 -5.74 -0.69
N ASN A 13 -2.56 -5.55 0.33
CA ASN A 13 -2.37 -4.24 0.95
C ASN A 13 -1.44 -3.32 0.14
N GLU A 14 -0.55 -3.87 -0.68
CA GLU A 14 0.37 -3.08 -1.51
C GLU A 14 -0.31 -2.53 -2.76
N GLU A 15 -1.23 -3.28 -3.37
CA GLU A 15 -1.85 -2.89 -4.65
C GLU A 15 -3.05 -1.95 -4.50
N ARG A 16 -3.62 -1.82 -3.29
CA ARG A 16 -4.90 -1.12 -3.12
C ARG A 16 -4.72 0.40 -3.02
N PRO A 17 -5.52 1.18 -3.78
CA PRO A 17 -5.66 2.61 -3.53
C PRO A 17 -6.42 2.82 -2.21
N HIS A 18 -5.80 3.50 -1.25
CA HIS A 18 -6.39 3.74 0.06
C HIS A 18 -6.94 5.15 0.12
N SER A 19 -8.24 5.31 0.44
CA SER A 19 -8.86 6.64 0.56
C SER A 19 -8.18 7.52 1.60
N ARG A 20 -7.63 6.92 2.68
CA ARG A 20 -6.81 7.63 3.70
C ARG A 20 -5.48 8.15 3.16
N LEU A 21 -4.96 7.54 2.10
CA LEU A 21 -3.75 7.97 1.39
C LEU A 21 -4.09 8.84 0.17
N GLY A 22 -5.32 9.35 0.05
CA GLY A 22 -5.76 10.14 -1.10
C GLY A 22 -5.96 9.31 -2.38
N TYR A 23 -6.41 8.06 -2.24
CA TYR A 23 -6.52 7.09 -3.34
C TYR A 23 -5.19 6.69 -3.98
N LEU A 24 -4.08 6.90 -3.27
CA LEU A 24 -2.77 6.39 -3.66
C LEU A 24 -2.55 4.98 -3.08
N SER A 25 -1.74 4.18 -3.78
CA SER A 25 -1.14 2.98 -3.18
C SER A 25 -0.13 3.39 -2.09
N PRO A 26 0.25 2.50 -1.16
CA PRO A 26 1.28 2.79 -0.16
C PRO A 26 2.58 3.31 -0.80
N GLU A 27 3.00 2.71 -1.91
CA GLU A 27 4.17 3.15 -2.68
C GLU A 27 3.98 4.53 -3.31
N GLY A 28 2.81 4.78 -3.91
CA GLY A 28 2.47 6.09 -4.50
C GLY A 28 2.41 7.19 -3.44
N PHE A 29 1.93 6.87 -2.25
CA PHE A 29 1.92 7.78 -1.11
C PHE A 29 3.34 8.07 -0.60
N LEU A 30 4.19 7.06 -0.44
CA LEU A 30 5.60 7.21 -0.06
C LEU A 30 6.37 8.05 -1.09
N ALA A 31 6.11 7.87 -2.38
CA ALA A 31 6.69 8.68 -3.44
C ALA A 31 6.22 10.14 -3.35
N ASN A 32 4.92 10.38 -3.13
CA ASN A 32 4.36 11.72 -2.97
C ASN A 32 4.92 12.45 -1.73
N GLN A 33 5.05 11.74 -0.61
CA GLN A 33 5.60 12.27 0.64
C GLN A 33 7.07 12.69 0.50
N LYS A 34 7.89 11.94 -0.24
CA LYS A 34 9.30 12.29 -0.48
C LYS A 34 9.49 13.51 -1.39
N VAL A 35 8.49 13.84 -2.20
CA VAL A 35 8.52 14.99 -3.12
C VAL A 35 8.11 16.29 -2.41
N SER A 36 7.52 16.20 -1.21
CA SER A 36 7.20 17.36 -0.38
C SER A 36 8.35 17.63 0.61
N PRO A 37 9.07 18.78 0.50
CA PRO A 37 10.09 19.18 1.47
C PRO A 37 9.50 19.61 2.82
#